data_AF-A0A6I6EJR4-F1
#
_entry.id   AF-A0A6I6EJR4-F1
#
_cell.length_a   1.000
_cell.length_b   1.000
_cell.length_c   1.000
_cell.angle_alpha   90.00
_cell.angle_beta   90.00
_cell.angle_gamma   90.00
#
_symmetry.space_group_name_H-M   'P 1'
#
loop_
_entity.id
_entity.type
_entity.pdbx_description
1 polymer ?
#
loop_
_entity_poly.entity_id
_entity_poly.type
_entity_poly.pdbx_seq_one_letter_code
_entity_poly.pdbx_strand_id
1 'polypeptide(L)'
;MKSNKLVMKLMTGVIIAGVTLSTSGTAFAGTKDKASSTTTKAWTQNGKEYKKGFSEESLKTQLDNLVKSGTITQAQEDKIVEFMNEKNEARKTEMKKVGNMTEEEKKAYFENQKAAEKVDAFKELVGAGIINQEQADKIKAVIPQGRENKKWMKGRIDFKTIFDTLVKSGKITQAQEDKIIEFMNKKEEARKTEMEKIKNMTEEERKAYFQESKSKEKTDLLSELVAAGIINQEEADIVKAALPQHKELRVKQQKSAVPSQK
;
A
#
# COMPACT_ATOMS: atom_id res chain seq x y z
N MET A 1 24.48 -54.35 13.20
CA MET A 1 23.55 -54.54 14.35
C MET A 1 24.14 -53.84 15.57
N LYS A 2 23.31 -53.17 16.40
CA LYS A 2 23.51 -52.79 17.84
C LYS A 2 24.89 -52.20 18.25
N SER A 3 25.03 -51.08 18.95
CA SER A 3 24.14 -50.24 19.78
C SER A 3 24.67 -48.77 19.74
N ASN A 4 24.27 -47.76 20.54
CA ASN A 4 23.47 -47.69 21.77
C ASN A 4 22.75 -46.32 21.90
N LYS A 5 22.13 -46.05 23.05
CA LYS A 5 21.47 -44.77 23.40
C LYS A 5 22.48 -43.69 23.81
N LEU A 6 22.16 -42.42 23.51
CA LEU A 6 22.50 -41.29 24.39
C LEU A 6 21.41 -40.21 24.35
N VAL A 7 21.06 -39.69 25.53
CA VAL A 7 20.07 -38.62 25.73
C VAL A 7 20.84 -37.32 25.95
N MET A 8 20.46 -36.23 25.28
CA MET A 8 20.90 -34.88 25.66
C MET A 8 19.74 -34.09 26.27
N LYS A 9 20.02 -33.50 27.42
CA LYS A 9 19.09 -32.72 28.25
C LYS A 9 19.10 -31.23 27.82
N LEU A 10 18.08 -30.52 28.28
CA LEU A 10 17.97 -29.06 28.30
C LEU A 10 19.29 -28.37 28.69
N MET A 11 19.66 -27.32 27.95
CA MET A 11 20.57 -26.28 28.45
C MET A 11 20.03 -24.88 28.14
N THR A 12 19.78 -24.18 29.25
CA THR A 12 19.49 -22.76 29.42
C THR A 12 20.34 -21.84 28.55
N GLY A 13 19.70 -20.85 27.89
CA GLY A 13 20.37 -19.79 27.15
C GLY A 13 19.97 -18.40 27.66
N VAL A 14 20.59 -17.94 28.75
CA VAL A 14 20.46 -16.56 29.22
C VAL A 14 21.29 -15.65 28.32
N ILE A 15 20.65 -14.82 27.50
CA ILE A 15 21.33 -13.74 26.78
C ILE A 15 21.25 -12.47 27.64
N ILE A 16 22.17 -12.37 28.60
CA ILE A 16 22.56 -11.09 29.21
C ILE A 16 23.91 -10.70 28.60
N ALA A 17 23.85 -9.77 27.66
CA ALA A 17 24.98 -8.94 27.25
C ALA A 17 24.41 -7.51 27.13
N GLY A 18 24.79 -6.54 27.95
CA GLY A 18 26.10 -6.36 28.58
C GLY A 18 26.88 -5.29 27.83
N VAL A 19 26.28 -4.09 27.71
CA VAL A 19 26.91 -2.95 27.03
C VAL A 19 28.00 -2.36 27.92
N THR A 20 29.20 -2.92 27.81
CA THR A 20 30.40 -2.31 28.39
C THR A 20 30.86 -1.16 27.49
N LEU A 21 30.46 0.07 27.85
CA LEU A 21 30.98 1.30 27.26
C LEU A 21 32.45 1.51 27.66
N SER A 22 33.37 0.86 26.94
CA SER A 22 34.80 1.10 27.05
C SER A 22 35.16 2.43 26.38
N THR A 23 35.63 3.39 27.17
CA THR A 23 36.15 4.67 26.72
C THR A 23 37.42 4.50 25.88
N SER A 24 37.41 5.00 24.65
CA SER A 24 38.62 5.38 23.91
C SER A 24 38.34 6.67 23.14
N GLY A 25 38.97 7.76 23.57
CA GLY A 25 38.81 9.06 22.93
C GLY A 25 39.67 9.18 21.67
N THR A 26 39.14 9.84 20.65
CA THR A 26 39.94 10.46 19.58
C THR A 26 39.59 11.94 19.51
N ALA A 27 40.57 12.79 19.80
CA ALA A 27 40.44 14.22 19.59
C ALA A 27 40.60 14.53 18.10
N PHE A 28 39.70 15.34 17.54
CA PHE A 28 39.95 16.01 16.26
C PHE A 28 40.00 17.52 16.48
N ALA A 29 41.10 18.12 16.03
CA ALA A 29 41.40 19.52 16.23
C ALA A 29 40.52 20.41 15.35
N GLY A 30 40.16 21.59 15.86
CA GLY A 30 39.45 22.59 15.07
C GLY A 30 40.39 23.34 14.13
N THR A 31 40.16 23.23 12.83
CA THR A 31 40.64 24.21 11.85
C THR A 31 39.48 25.12 11.46
N LYS A 32 39.67 26.43 11.62
CA LYS A 32 38.74 27.45 11.14
C LYS A 32 39.09 27.75 9.68
N ASP A 33 38.28 27.31 8.75
CA ASP A 33 38.30 27.87 7.39
C ASP A 33 36.89 28.16 6.87
N LYS A 34 36.73 29.37 6.34
CA LYS A 34 35.48 29.83 5.72
C LYS A 34 35.32 29.15 4.35
N ALA A 35 34.33 28.27 4.21
CA ALA A 35 33.92 27.75 2.92
C ALA A 35 32.49 28.22 2.57
N SER A 36 32.43 29.08 1.54
CA SER A 36 31.29 29.45 0.68
C SER A 36 29.89 28.95 1.06
N SER A 37 28.99 29.88 1.37
CA SER A 37 27.54 29.64 1.43
C SER A 37 26.96 29.44 0.03
N THR A 38 27.15 28.27 -0.56
CA THR A 38 26.41 27.86 -1.76
C THR A 38 24.99 27.50 -1.34
N THR A 39 24.02 28.34 -1.71
CA THR A 39 22.59 28.17 -1.39
C THR A 39 21.98 26.99 -2.15
N THR A 40 22.30 25.77 -1.74
CA THR A 40 21.52 24.59 -2.12
C THR A 40 20.12 24.76 -1.53
N LYS A 41 19.13 24.98 -2.41
CA LYS A 41 17.73 24.96 -2.03
C LYS A 41 17.43 23.59 -1.44
N ALA A 42 17.39 23.50 -0.11
CA ALA A 42 16.95 22.31 0.58
C ALA A 42 15.58 21.93 0.02
N TRP A 43 15.49 20.76 -0.60
CA TRP A 43 14.23 20.21 -1.07
C TRP A 43 13.40 19.92 0.17
N THR A 44 12.52 20.86 0.52
CA THR A 44 11.60 20.68 1.64
C THR A 44 10.77 19.46 1.31
N GLN A 45 10.97 18.39 2.09
CA GLN A 45 10.09 17.23 2.08
C GLN A 45 8.72 17.68 2.60
N ASN A 46 7.95 18.28 1.70
CA ASN A 46 6.49 18.24 1.73
C ASN A 46 6.09 16.79 1.44
N GLY A 47 6.43 15.92 2.39
CA GLY A 47 5.93 14.56 2.47
C GLY A 47 4.43 14.68 2.60
N LYS A 48 3.74 14.54 1.45
CA LYS A 48 2.28 14.47 1.40
C LYS A 48 1.85 13.43 2.41
N GLU A 49 1.26 13.90 3.48
CA GLU A 49 0.88 13.06 4.62
C GLU A 49 -0.01 11.94 4.09
N TYR A 50 0.50 10.71 4.06
CA TYR A 50 -0.20 9.56 3.48
C TYR A 50 -1.33 9.09 4.43
N LYS A 51 -2.30 9.98 4.71
CA LYS A 51 -3.55 9.70 5.43
C LYS A 51 -4.48 8.84 4.58
N LYS A 52 -4.08 7.58 4.37
CA LYS A 52 -4.96 6.48 3.99
C LYS A 52 -4.45 5.11 4.45
N GLY A 53 -3.85 5.07 5.64
CA GLY A 53 -3.87 3.89 6.49
C GLY A 53 -5.14 3.90 7.37
N PHE A 54 -5.50 2.74 7.90
CA PHE A 54 -6.41 2.63 9.04
C PHE A 54 -5.79 3.42 10.21
N SER A 55 -6.50 4.41 10.76
CA SER A 55 -5.95 5.25 11.83
C SER A 55 -5.99 4.53 13.18
N GLU A 56 -5.08 4.90 14.08
CA GLU A 56 -5.06 4.42 15.47
C GLU A 56 -6.39 4.66 16.18
N GLU A 57 -6.98 5.85 16.01
CA GLU A 57 -8.32 6.20 16.48
C GLU A 57 -9.42 5.28 15.90
N SER A 58 -9.30 4.90 14.63
CA SER A 58 -10.23 3.95 14.00
C SER A 58 -9.99 2.51 14.42
N LEU A 59 -8.77 2.13 14.83
CA LEU A 59 -8.47 0.84 15.45
C LEU A 59 -9.12 0.79 16.84
N LYS A 60 -8.81 1.78 17.69
CA LYS A 60 -9.35 1.88 19.05
C LYS A 60 -10.88 1.85 19.04
N THR A 61 -11.53 2.67 18.22
CA THR A 61 -13.00 2.69 18.12
C THR A 61 -13.60 1.30 17.81
N GLN A 62 -12.93 0.46 16.99
CA GLN A 62 -13.41 -0.90 16.71
C GLN A 62 -13.13 -1.86 17.87
N LEU A 63 -12.00 -1.71 18.57
CA LEU A 63 -11.67 -2.52 19.75
C LEU A 63 -12.57 -2.17 20.95
N ASP A 64 -12.85 -0.89 21.21
CA ASP A 64 -13.81 -0.43 22.25
C ASP A 64 -15.19 -1.11 22.07
N ASN A 65 -15.62 -1.33 20.82
CA ASN A 65 -16.88 -2.02 20.51
C ASN A 65 -16.79 -3.54 20.78
N LEU A 66 -15.63 -4.15 20.59
CA LEU A 66 -15.38 -5.55 20.96
C LEU A 66 -15.23 -5.73 22.48
N VAL A 67 -14.77 -4.71 23.22
CA VAL A 67 -14.83 -4.69 24.69
C VAL A 67 -16.29 -4.61 25.15
N LYS A 68 -17.08 -3.68 24.60
CA LYS A 68 -18.51 -3.54 24.94
C LYS A 68 -19.35 -4.78 24.64
N SER A 69 -19.00 -5.55 23.60
CA SER A 69 -19.66 -6.82 23.29
C SER A 69 -19.15 -8.02 24.11
N GLY A 70 -18.18 -7.81 25.01
CA GLY A 70 -17.55 -8.88 25.79
C GLY A 70 -16.68 -9.83 24.97
N THR A 71 -16.32 -9.46 23.73
CA THR A 71 -15.48 -10.28 22.85
C THR A 71 -14.01 -10.25 23.30
N ILE A 72 -13.53 -9.12 23.79
CA ILE A 72 -12.21 -8.94 24.42
C ILE A 72 -12.34 -8.18 25.73
N THR A 73 -11.34 -8.25 26.61
CA THR A 73 -11.29 -7.40 27.82
C THR A 73 -10.55 -6.09 27.54
N GLN A 74 -10.72 -5.08 28.39
CA GLN A 74 -9.97 -3.81 28.30
C GLN A 74 -8.45 -4.06 28.28
N ALA A 75 -7.96 -4.93 29.17
CA ALA A 75 -6.54 -5.28 29.23
C ALA A 75 -6.03 -6.08 28.01
N GLN A 76 -6.92 -6.67 27.20
CA GLN A 76 -6.58 -7.22 25.89
C GLN A 76 -6.54 -6.11 24.84
N GLU A 77 -7.53 -5.21 24.81
CA GLU A 77 -7.52 -4.04 23.92
C GLU A 77 -6.22 -3.23 24.08
N ASP A 78 -5.87 -2.83 25.30
CA ASP A 78 -4.75 -1.93 25.54
C ASP A 78 -3.44 -2.51 24.98
N LYS A 79 -3.23 -3.83 25.16
CA LYS A 79 -2.09 -4.58 24.59
C LYS A 79 -2.14 -4.73 23.07
N ILE A 80 -3.33 -4.84 22.46
CA ILE A 80 -3.49 -4.86 21.00
C ILE A 80 -3.11 -3.50 20.42
N VAL A 81 -3.54 -2.40 21.05
CA VAL A 81 -3.22 -1.03 20.63
C VAL A 81 -1.72 -0.77 20.74
N GLU A 82 -1.11 -1.10 21.88
CA GLU A 82 0.34 -1.00 22.12
C GLU A 82 1.14 -1.76 21.05
N PHE A 83 0.85 -3.05 20.87
CA PHE A 83 1.51 -3.90 19.86
C PHE A 83 1.36 -3.36 18.42
N MET A 84 0.16 -2.88 18.05
CA MET A 84 -0.08 -2.30 16.72
C MET A 84 0.66 -0.97 16.52
N ASN A 85 0.83 -0.18 17.58
CA ASN A 85 1.61 1.06 17.55
C ASN A 85 3.11 0.77 17.41
N GLU A 86 3.66 -0.16 18.19
CA GLU A 86 5.05 -0.62 18.06
C GLU A 86 5.36 -1.12 16.64
N LYS A 87 4.51 -2.00 16.09
CA LYS A 87 4.64 -2.50 14.71
C LYS A 87 4.59 -1.35 13.68
N ASN A 88 3.77 -0.32 13.92
CA ASN A 88 3.70 0.84 13.04
C ASN A 88 4.93 1.74 13.14
N GLU A 89 5.50 1.96 14.33
CA GLU A 89 6.75 2.73 14.49
C GLU A 89 7.98 2.00 13.96
N ALA A 90 8.06 0.68 14.17
CA ALA A 90 9.07 -0.17 13.54
C ALA A 90 9.01 -0.05 12.01
N ARG A 91 7.81 -0.18 11.42
CA ARG A 91 7.58 0.00 9.98
C ARG A 91 7.90 1.42 9.50
N LYS A 92 7.54 2.47 10.25
CA LYS A 92 7.91 3.86 9.90
C LYS A 92 9.42 4.06 9.88
N THR A 93 10.13 3.50 10.87
CA THR A 93 11.59 3.56 10.99
C THR A 93 12.27 2.80 9.84
N GLU A 94 11.78 1.60 9.54
CA GLU A 94 12.22 0.79 8.41
C GLU A 94 11.98 1.48 7.07
N MET A 95 10.80 2.09 6.85
CA MET A 95 10.50 2.87 5.64
C MET A 95 11.42 4.10 5.50
N LYS A 96 11.80 4.77 6.60
CA LYS A 96 12.82 5.85 6.57
C LYS A 96 14.19 5.30 6.16
N LYS A 97 14.60 4.17 6.73
CA LYS A 97 15.87 3.50 6.39
C LYS A 97 15.93 3.13 4.91
N VAL A 98 14.90 2.47 4.39
CA VAL A 98 14.78 2.09 2.97
C VAL A 98 14.67 3.30 2.05
N GLY A 99 14.03 4.39 2.49
CA GLY A 99 13.97 5.65 1.75
C GLY A 99 15.34 6.28 1.50
N ASN A 100 16.29 6.08 2.44
CA ASN A 100 17.64 6.64 2.39
C ASN A 100 18.68 5.72 1.71
N MET A 101 18.32 4.48 1.37
CA MET A 101 19.20 3.51 0.71
C MET A 101 19.40 3.80 -0.79
N THR A 102 20.52 3.35 -1.35
CA THR A 102 20.75 3.28 -2.81
C THR A 102 19.80 2.28 -3.49
N GLU A 103 19.74 2.26 -4.83
CA GLU A 103 18.90 1.30 -5.55
C GLU A 103 19.40 -0.15 -5.41
N GLU A 104 20.72 -0.31 -5.27
CA GLU A 104 21.41 -1.60 -5.05
C GLU A 104 21.13 -2.12 -3.63
N GLU A 105 21.24 -1.25 -2.62
CA GLU A 105 20.89 -1.57 -1.23
C GLU A 105 19.41 -1.90 -1.08
N LYS A 106 18.52 -1.15 -1.73
CA LYS A 106 17.07 -1.44 -1.77
C LYS A 106 16.80 -2.81 -2.38
N LYS A 107 17.45 -3.16 -3.50
CA LYS A 107 17.29 -4.47 -4.15
C LYS A 107 17.64 -5.60 -3.17
N ALA A 108 18.85 -5.58 -2.60
CA ALA A 108 19.30 -6.59 -1.63
C ALA A 108 18.41 -6.65 -0.37
N TYR A 109 17.95 -5.50 0.12
CA TYR A 109 17.01 -5.44 1.24
C TYR A 109 15.66 -6.11 0.91
N PHE A 110 15.06 -5.82 -0.24
CA PHE A 110 13.76 -6.41 -0.62
C PHE A 110 13.86 -7.90 -0.99
N GLU A 111 14.97 -8.36 -1.55
CA GLU A 111 15.23 -9.79 -1.77
C GLU A 111 15.27 -10.57 -0.44
N ASN A 112 16.01 -10.06 0.55
CA ASN A 112 16.04 -10.67 1.89
C ASN A 112 14.65 -10.64 2.57
N GLN A 113 13.90 -9.54 2.46
CA GLN A 113 12.53 -9.44 3.00
C GLN A 113 11.50 -10.29 2.23
N LYS A 114 11.81 -10.75 1.02
CA LYS A 114 10.97 -11.67 0.24
C LYS A 114 11.10 -13.11 0.74
N ALA A 115 12.25 -13.46 1.31
CA ALA A 115 12.53 -14.75 1.95
C ALA A 115 12.05 -14.83 3.42
N ALA A 116 11.87 -13.70 4.09
CA ALA A 116 11.35 -13.64 5.45
C ALA A 116 9.88 -14.14 5.55
N GLU A 117 9.56 -14.93 6.58
CA GLU A 117 8.18 -15.36 6.84
C GLU A 117 7.31 -14.12 7.15
N LYS A 118 6.25 -13.93 6.37
CA LYS A 118 5.25 -12.89 6.63
C LYS A 118 4.28 -13.37 7.70
N VAL A 119 4.69 -13.21 8.96
CA VAL A 119 3.84 -13.51 10.11
C VAL A 119 2.67 -12.51 10.15
N ASP A 120 1.47 -13.03 10.31
CA ASP A 120 0.25 -12.24 10.50
C ASP A 120 0.29 -11.59 11.91
N ALA A 121 0.08 -10.28 12.01
CA ALA A 121 0.13 -9.54 13.27
C ALA A 121 -0.80 -10.13 14.35
N PHE A 122 -1.94 -10.71 13.95
CA PHE A 122 -2.85 -11.39 14.88
C PHE A 122 -2.38 -12.79 15.24
N LYS A 123 -1.64 -13.49 14.37
CA LYS A 123 -0.96 -14.76 14.70
C LYS A 123 0.11 -14.52 15.78
N GLU A 124 0.80 -13.39 15.75
CA GLU A 124 1.72 -12.97 16.81
C GLU A 124 0.98 -12.66 18.12
N LEU A 125 -0.13 -11.89 18.09
CA LEU A 125 -0.95 -11.61 19.26
C LEU A 125 -1.53 -12.88 19.91
N VAL A 126 -1.90 -13.89 19.11
CA VAL A 126 -2.31 -15.22 19.59
C VAL A 126 -1.13 -15.98 20.19
N GLY A 127 0.03 -15.99 19.54
CA GLY A 127 1.24 -16.62 20.05
C GLY A 127 1.75 -16.02 21.36
N ALA A 128 1.55 -14.71 21.55
CA ALA A 128 1.84 -13.99 22.79
C ALA A 128 0.78 -14.22 23.90
N GLY A 129 -0.29 -14.95 23.63
CA GLY A 129 -1.39 -15.19 24.58
C GLY A 129 -2.20 -13.93 24.93
N ILE A 130 -2.08 -12.86 24.14
CA ILE A 130 -2.84 -11.62 24.35
C ILE A 130 -4.31 -11.84 23.98
N ILE A 131 -4.57 -12.63 22.94
CA ILE A 131 -5.90 -13.04 22.48
C ILE A 131 -5.89 -14.54 22.11
N ASN A 132 -7.07 -15.16 22.04
CA ASN A 132 -7.21 -16.47 21.41
C ASN A 132 -7.53 -16.35 19.90
N GLN A 133 -7.56 -17.48 19.19
CA GLN A 133 -7.80 -17.52 17.74
C GLN A 133 -9.20 -16.99 17.36
N GLU A 134 -10.24 -17.30 18.13
CA GLU A 134 -11.61 -16.83 17.88
C GLU A 134 -11.73 -15.30 18.04
N GLN A 135 -11.06 -14.74 19.07
CA GLN A 135 -10.93 -13.30 19.27
C GLN A 135 -10.17 -12.65 18.10
N ALA A 136 -9.05 -13.25 17.66
CA ALA A 136 -8.30 -12.77 16.51
C ALA A 136 -9.15 -12.71 15.23
N ASP A 137 -9.97 -13.72 14.97
CA ASP A 137 -10.82 -13.76 13.78
C ASP A 137 -11.98 -12.75 13.86
N LYS A 138 -12.56 -12.53 15.05
CA LYS A 138 -13.55 -11.45 15.29
C LYS A 138 -12.93 -10.05 15.12
N ILE A 139 -11.71 -9.84 15.60
CA ILE A 139 -10.98 -8.56 15.40
C ILE A 139 -10.65 -8.34 13.91
N LYS A 140 -10.22 -9.38 13.20
CA LYS A 140 -9.97 -9.32 11.74
C LYS A 140 -11.22 -8.95 10.94
N ALA A 141 -12.40 -9.38 11.37
CA ALA A 141 -13.66 -9.11 10.70
C ALA A 141 -14.13 -7.65 10.83
N VAL A 142 -13.78 -6.94 11.92
CA VAL A 142 -14.15 -5.53 12.11
C VAL A 142 -13.09 -4.54 11.59
N ILE A 143 -11.84 -4.99 11.41
CA ILE A 143 -10.76 -4.17 10.84
C ILE A 143 -10.79 -4.29 9.30
N PRO A 144 -11.05 -3.21 8.55
CA PRO A 144 -11.20 -3.25 7.10
C PRO A 144 -9.90 -3.70 6.40
N GLN A 145 -9.88 -4.97 5.99
CA GLN A 145 -8.75 -5.54 5.28
C GLN A 145 -8.57 -4.87 3.93
N GLY A 146 -7.34 -4.46 3.62
CA GLY A 146 -6.99 -3.78 2.35
C GLY A 146 -7.31 -4.57 1.07
N ARG A 147 -7.76 -5.82 1.19
CA ARG A 147 -8.22 -6.69 0.09
C ARG A 147 -9.73 -6.65 -0.16
N GLU A 148 -10.58 -6.33 0.81
CA GLU A 148 -12.02 -6.13 0.58
C GLU A 148 -12.31 -4.77 -0.08
N ASN A 149 -11.58 -3.74 0.37
CA ASN A 149 -10.48 -3.14 -0.41
C ASN A 149 -10.67 -3.10 -1.95
N LYS A 150 -10.65 -4.29 -2.56
CA LYS A 150 -10.54 -4.54 -4.00
C LYS A 150 -11.89 -4.80 -4.68
N LYS A 151 -12.94 -5.17 -3.93
CA LYS A 151 -14.30 -5.39 -4.47
C LYS A 151 -14.97 -4.08 -4.85
N TRP A 152 -14.83 -3.03 -4.03
CA TRP A 152 -15.33 -1.69 -4.37
C TRP A 152 -14.45 -0.94 -5.37
N MET A 153 -13.13 -1.20 -5.42
CA MET A 153 -12.30 -0.75 -6.57
C MET A 153 -12.70 -1.43 -7.90
N LYS A 154 -13.37 -2.59 -7.82
CA LYS A 154 -13.98 -3.25 -8.99
C LYS A 154 -15.30 -2.59 -9.41
N GLY A 155 -15.95 -1.84 -8.52
CA GLY A 155 -16.93 -0.80 -8.86
C GLY A 155 -16.26 0.41 -9.50
N ARG A 156 -15.44 0.16 -10.54
CA ARG A 156 -14.90 1.21 -11.40
C ARG A 156 -16.07 2.01 -11.94
N ILE A 157 -15.80 3.27 -12.27
CA ILE A 157 -16.65 4.13 -13.10
C ILE A 157 -17.33 3.27 -14.17
N ASP A 158 -18.66 3.22 -14.18
CA ASP A 158 -19.40 2.50 -15.21
C ASP A 158 -19.39 3.34 -16.48
N PHE A 159 -18.28 3.19 -17.21
CA PHE A 159 -18.05 3.87 -18.48
C PHE A 159 -19.19 3.62 -19.46
N LYS A 160 -19.81 2.43 -19.46
CA LYS A 160 -20.92 2.14 -20.36
C LYS A 160 -22.13 3.01 -20.03
N THR A 161 -22.57 3.05 -18.77
CA THR A 161 -23.67 3.93 -18.33
C THR A 161 -23.37 5.42 -18.61
N ILE A 162 -22.11 5.85 -18.54
CA ILE A 162 -21.71 7.22 -18.91
C ILE A 162 -21.82 7.45 -20.42
N PHE A 163 -21.31 6.55 -21.25
CA PHE A 163 -21.40 6.67 -22.71
C PHE A 163 -22.85 6.54 -23.21
N ASP A 164 -23.65 5.60 -22.69
CA ASP A 164 -25.11 5.51 -22.92
C ASP A 164 -25.81 6.86 -22.66
N THR A 165 -25.37 7.60 -21.64
CA THR A 165 -25.93 8.92 -21.28
C THR A 165 -25.47 10.03 -22.24
N LEU A 166 -24.22 9.96 -22.72
CA LEU A 166 -23.69 10.88 -23.72
C LEU A 166 -24.33 10.65 -25.10
N VAL A 167 -24.60 9.40 -25.48
CA VAL A 167 -25.37 9.05 -26.68
C VAL A 167 -26.80 9.57 -26.57
N LYS A 168 -27.51 9.31 -25.46
CA LYS A 168 -28.88 9.81 -25.24
C LYS A 168 -29.00 11.34 -25.24
N SER A 169 -27.93 12.05 -24.88
CA SER A 169 -27.87 13.52 -24.94
C SER A 169 -27.33 14.07 -26.27
N GLY A 170 -27.09 13.21 -27.27
CA GLY A 170 -26.61 13.58 -28.60
C GLY A 170 -25.18 14.14 -28.61
N LYS A 171 -24.40 13.90 -27.55
CA LYS A 171 -23.04 14.44 -27.36
C LYS A 171 -21.96 13.59 -28.01
N ILE A 172 -22.26 12.31 -28.23
CA ILE A 172 -21.51 11.37 -29.07
C ILE A 172 -22.54 10.49 -29.79
N THR A 173 -22.15 9.81 -30.87
CA THR A 173 -22.99 8.83 -31.57
C THR A 173 -22.81 7.42 -31.00
N GLN A 174 -23.79 6.53 -31.23
CA GLN A 174 -23.67 5.11 -30.85
C GLN A 174 -22.43 4.45 -31.46
N ALA A 175 -22.13 4.76 -32.73
CA ALA A 175 -20.96 4.24 -33.43
C ALA A 175 -19.62 4.72 -32.83
N GLN A 176 -19.62 5.84 -32.09
CA GLN A 176 -18.45 6.28 -31.31
C GLN A 176 -18.40 5.55 -29.97
N GLU A 177 -19.51 5.39 -29.23
CA GLU A 177 -19.56 4.55 -28.02
C GLU A 177 -19.00 3.15 -28.29
N ASP A 178 -19.50 2.47 -29.32
CA ASP A 178 -19.11 1.09 -29.64
C ASP A 178 -17.60 0.97 -29.89
N LYS A 179 -17.01 1.94 -30.64
CA LYS A 179 -15.57 2.04 -30.88
C LYS A 179 -14.77 2.35 -29.61
N ILE A 180 -15.29 3.19 -28.71
CA ILE A 180 -14.64 3.48 -27.42
C ILE A 180 -14.59 2.21 -26.56
N ILE A 181 -15.71 1.47 -26.47
CA ILE A 181 -15.78 0.20 -25.73
C ILE A 181 -14.81 -0.83 -26.33
N GLU A 182 -14.77 -0.97 -27.66
CA GLU A 182 -13.82 -1.86 -28.34
C GLU A 182 -12.36 -1.48 -28.05
N PHE A 183 -12.03 -0.18 -28.11
CA PHE A 183 -10.70 0.34 -27.79
C PHE A 183 -10.29 0.05 -26.34
N MET A 184 -11.20 0.28 -25.39
CA MET A 184 -10.97 -0.01 -23.97
C MET A 184 -10.75 -1.51 -23.71
N ASN A 185 -11.51 -2.39 -24.38
CA ASN A 185 -11.33 -3.83 -24.28
C ASN A 185 -9.96 -4.27 -24.83
N LYS A 186 -9.57 -3.79 -26.01
CA LYS A 186 -8.23 -4.02 -26.59
C LYS A 186 -7.10 -3.57 -25.66
N LYS A 187 -7.24 -2.40 -25.02
CA LYS A 187 -6.26 -1.91 -24.01
C LYS A 187 -6.24 -2.74 -22.73
N GLU A 188 -7.37 -3.27 -22.26
CA GLU A 188 -7.43 -4.19 -21.11
C GLU A 188 -6.78 -5.55 -21.44
N GLU A 189 -6.96 -6.08 -22.65
CA GLU A 189 -6.30 -7.29 -23.14
C GLU A 189 -4.79 -7.12 -23.29
N ALA A 190 -4.34 -6.05 -23.96
CA ALA A 190 -2.93 -5.72 -24.08
C ALA A 190 -2.25 -5.66 -22.69
N ARG A 191 -2.90 -5.02 -21.71
CA ARG A 191 -2.42 -4.95 -20.33
C ARG A 191 -2.40 -6.30 -19.60
N LYS A 192 -3.36 -7.20 -19.87
CA LYS A 192 -3.35 -8.57 -19.32
C LYS A 192 -2.15 -9.35 -19.85
N THR A 193 -1.95 -9.36 -21.17
CA THR A 193 -0.82 -10.02 -21.84
C THR A 193 0.52 -9.44 -21.39
N GLU A 194 0.61 -8.11 -21.24
CA GLU A 194 1.79 -7.43 -20.69
C GLU A 194 2.06 -7.83 -19.23
N MET A 195 1.02 -7.91 -18.39
CA MET A 195 1.15 -8.40 -17.00
C MET A 195 1.55 -9.88 -16.93
N GLU A 196 1.18 -10.71 -17.91
CA GLU A 196 1.64 -12.10 -18.02
C GLU A 196 3.12 -12.19 -18.44
N LYS A 197 3.56 -11.36 -19.40
CA LYS A 197 4.98 -11.22 -19.74
C LYS A 197 5.80 -10.80 -18.51
N ILE A 198 5.37 -9.74 -17.80
CA ILE A 198 6.02 -9.27 -16.57
C ILE A 198 6.07 -10.38 -15.51
N LYS A 199 4.98 -11.15 -15.31
CA LYS A 199 4.97 -12.28 -14.35
C LYS A 199 6.03 -13.33 -14.68
N ASN A 200 6.34 -13.57 -15.94
CA ASN A 200 7.27 -14.61 -16.38
C ASN A 200 8.72 -14.12 -16.56
N MET A 201 8.95 -12.81 -16.63
CA MET A 201 10.28 -12.20 -16.67
C MET A 201 11.07 -12.38 -15.35
N THR A 202 12.39 -12.51 -15.49
CA THR A 202 13.40 -12.42 -14.40
C THR A 202 13.42 -11.03 -13.77
N GLU A 203 14.12 -10.87 -12.65
CA GLU A 203 14.14 -9.58 -11.92
C GLU A 203 14.95 -8.51 -12.67
N GLU A 204 15.99 -8.93 -13.39
CA GLU A 204 16.79 -8.10 -14.31
C GLU A 204 15.95 -7.62 -15.50
N GLU A 205 15.25 -8.53 -16.19
CA GLU A 205 14.36 -8.20 -17.30
C GLU A 205 13.22 -7.27 -16.86
N ARG A 206 12.62 -7.53 -15.69
CA ARG A 206 11.61 -6.63 -15.10
C ARG A 206 12.18 -5.25 -14.82
N LYS A 207 13.39 -5.16 -14.25
CA LYS A 207 14.03 -3.86 -13.95
C LYS A 207 14.27 -3.07 -15.23
N ALA A 208 14.79 -3.72 -16.28
CA ALA A 208 14.98 -3.11 -17.60
C ALA A 208 13.66 -2.65 -18.22
N TYR A 209 12.65 -3.53 -18.28
CA TYR A 209 11.31 -3.24 -18.78
C TYR A 209 10.68 -2.03 -18.06
N PHE A 210 10.75 -1.96 -16.73
CA PHE A 210 10.19 -0.82 -15.98
C PHE A 210 11.02 0.47 -16.08
N GLN A 211 12.33 0.38 -16.34
CA GLN A 211 13.15 1.56 -16.65
C GLN A 211 12.80 2.11 -18.04
N GLU A 212 12.68 1.26 -19.05
CA GLU A 212 12.24 1.65 -20.39
C GLU A 212 10.82 2.23 -20.37
N SER A 213 9.89 1.62 -19.62
CA SER A 213 8.50 2.08 -19.51
C SER A 213 8.35 3.43 -18.78
N LYS A 214 9.34 3.86 -17.98
CA LYS A 214 9.34 5.19 -17.35
C LYS A 214 9.61 6.31 -18.36
N SER A 215 10.37 6.01 -19.40
CA SER A 215 10.75 6.96 -20.46
C SER A 215 9.70 7.09 -21.57
N LYS A 216 8.70 6.19 -21.59
CA LYS A 216 7.57 6.27 -22.53
C LYS A 216 6.59 7.32 -22.05
N GLU A 217 6.21 8.23 -22.96
CA GLU A 217 5.22 9.26 -22.69
C GLU A 217 3.88 8.63 -22.29
N LYS A 218 3.26 9.19 -21.25
CA LYS A 218 2.00 8.68 -20.70
C LYS A 218 0.82 9.44 -21.29
N THR A 219 0.38 9.00 -22.47
CA THR A 219 -0.89 9.40 -23.05
C THR A 219 -2.06 8.96 -22.15
N ASP A 220 -3.00 9.84 -21.89
CA ASP A 220 -4.26 9.48 -21.23
C ASP A 220 -5.24 8.86 -22.23
N LEU A 221 -6.22 8.10 -21.72
CA LEU A 221 -7.18 7.36 -22.53
C LEU A 221 -7.95 8.25 -23.53
N LEU A 222 -8.27 9.50 -23.16
CA LEU A 222 -9.05 10.39 -24.02
C LEU A 222 -8.17 10.94 -25.14
N SER A 223 -6.93 11.34 -24.83
CA SER A 223 -5.93 11.69 -25.85
C SER A 223 -5.68 10.56 -26.85
N GLU A 224 -5.66 9.30 -26.40
CA GLU A 224 -5.54 8.15 -27.29
C GLU A 224 -6.77 7.93 -28.18
N LEU A 225 -7.98 8.15 -27.67
CA LEU A 225 -9.22 8.06 -28.45
C LEU A 225 -9.33 9.19 -29.49
N VAL A 226 -8.81 10.39 -29.17
CA VAL A 226 -8.68 11.51 -30.13
C VAL A 226 -7.66 11.18 -31.21
N ALA A 227 -6.47 10.68 -30.83
CA ALA A 227 -5.44 10.27 -31.79
C ALA A 227 -5.90 9.12 -32.71
N ALA A 228 -6.77 8.24 -32.22
CA ALA A 228 -7.40 7.17 -33.00
C ALA A 228 -8.55 7.66 -33.91
N GLY A 229 -8.94 8.94 -33.85
CA GLY A 229 -10.07 9.48 -34.60
C GLY A 229 -11.43 8.90 -34.20
N ILE A 230 -11.53 8.35 -32.99
CA ILE A 230 -12.78 7.78 -32.44
C ILE A 230 -13.67 8.90 -31.90
N ILE A 231 -13.06 9.91 -31.29
CA ILE A 231 -13.71 11.16 -30.85
C ILE A 231 -12.87 12.36 -31.28
N ASN A 232 -13.45 13.55 -31.30
CA ASN A 232 -12.74 14.81 -31.44
C ASN A 232 -12.38 15.41 -30.06
N GLN A 233 -11.65 16.53 -30.05
CA GLN A 233 -11.18 17.15 -28.82
C GLN A 233 -12.31 17.71 -27.93
N GLU A 234 -13.38 18.26 -28.53
CA GLU A 234 -14.54 18.78 -27.80
C GLU A 234 -15.34 17.64 -27.14
N GLU A 235 -15.55 16.55 -27.87
CA GLU A 235 -16.12 15.30 -27.34
C GLU A 235 -15.27 14.72 -26.21
N ALA A 236 -13.94 14.75 -26.33
CA ALA A 236 -13.02 14.31 -25.28
C ALA A 236 -13.17 15.13 -23.99
N ASP A 237 -13.26 16.47 -24.09
CA ASP A 237 -13.47 17.33 -22.93
C ASP A 237 -14.88 17.19 -22.33
N ILE A 238 -15.90 16.91 -23.15
CA ILE A 238 -17.25 16.52 -22.70
C ILE A 238 -17.21 15.21 -21.90
N VAL A 239 -16.56 14.17 -22.44
CA VAL A 239 -16.40 12.88 -21.74
C VAL A 239 -15.66 13.09 -20.42
N LYS A 240 -14.56 13.85 -20.43
CA LYS A 240 -13.75 14.20 -19.25
C LYS A 240 -14.55 14.91 -18.16
N ALA A 241 -15.49 15.77 -18.54
CA ALA A 241 -16.41 16.43 -17.62
C ALA A 241 -17.50 15.49 -17.06
N ALA A 242 -17.94 14.50 -17.84
CA ALA A 242 -18.91 13.49 -17.42
C ALA A 242 -18.31 12.39 -16.51
N LEU A 243 -16.99 12.17 -16.56
CA LEU A 243 -16.29 11.24 -15.66
C LEU A 243 -16.29 11.78 -14.22
N PRO A 244 -16.72 10.98 -13.22
CA PRO A 244 -16.83 11.45 -11.84
C PRO A 244 -15.45 11.78 -11.28
N GLN A 245 -15.23 13.05 -10.93
CA GLN A 245 -13.93 13.49 -10.45
C GLN A 245 -13.61 12.83 -9.10
N HIS A 246 -12.32 12.55 -8.87
CA HIS A 246 -11.84 11.83 -7.67
C HIS A 246 -12.24 12.52 -6.33
N LYS A 247 -12.58 13.81 -6.37
CA LYS A 247 -13.13 14.55 -5.22
C LYS A 247 -14.60 14.17 -4.92
N GLU A 248 -15.41 13.96 -5.95
CA GLU A 248 -16.85 13.67 -5.84
C GLU A 248 -17.14 12.23 -5.44
N LEU A 249 -16.36 11.27 -5.96
CA LEU A 249 -16.42 9.87 -5.54
C LEU A 249 -16.25 9.76 -4.02
N ARG A 250 -15.32 10.53 -3.44
CA ARG A 250 -15.08 10.54 -1.98
C ARG A 250 -16.27 11.08 -1.19
N VAL A 251 -16.95 12.12 -1.69
CA VAL A 251 -18.13 12.72 -1.03
C VAL A 251 -19.35 11.80 -1.10
N LYS A 252 -19.61 11.17 -2.25
CA LYS A 252 -20.70 10.17 -2.37
C LYS A 252 -20.45 8.96 -1.45
N GLN A 253 -19.21 8.46 -1.41
CA GLN A 253 -18.82 7.36 -0.52
C GLN A 253 -18.96 7.68 0.97
N GLN A 254 -18.66 8.92 1.39
CA GLN A 254 -18.88 9.34 2.79
C GLN A 254 -20.36 9.42 3.16
N LYS A 255 -21.24 9.84 2.23
CA LYS A 255 -22.69 9.90 2.49
C LYS A 255 -23.36 8.51 2.54
N SER A 256 -22.89 7.54 1.75
CA SER A 256 -23.44 6.18 1.76
C SER A 256 -22.95 5.29 2.91
N ALA A 257 -21.92 5.71 3.65
CA ALA A 257 -21.34 4.96 4.76
C ALA A 257 -21.90 5.33 6.13
N VAL A 258 -22.74 6.37 6.22
CA VAL A 258 -23.51 6.69 7.43
C VAL A 258 -24.81 5.90 7.38
N PRO A 259 -25.05 4.93 8.28
CA PRO A 259 -26.36 4.30 8.38
C PRO A 259 -27.37 5.37 8.79
N SER A 260 -28.44 5.49 8.02
CA SER A 260 -29.54 6.41 8.31
C SER A 260 -30.21 6.00 9.62
N GLN A 261 -29.81 6.62 10.74
CA GLN A 261 -30.58 6.55 11.97
C GLN A 261 -31.91 7.27 11.75
N LYS A 262 -32.96 6.47 11.60
CA LYS A 262 -34.36 6.80 11.84
C LYS A 262 -34.83 5.92 12.99
#